data_AF-A0A8T5IEQ1-F1
#
_entry.id   AF-A0A8T5IEQ1-F1
#
_cell.length_a   1.000
_cell.length_b   1.000
_cell.length_c   1.000
_cell.angle_alpha   90.00
_cell.angle_beta   90.00
_cell.angle_gamma   90.00
#
_symmetry.space_group_name_H-M   'P 1'
#
loop_
_entity.id
_entity.type
_entity.pdbx_description
1 polymer ?
#
loop_
_entity_poly.entity_id
_entity_poly.type
_entity_poly.pdbx_seq_one_letter_code
_entity_poly.pdbx_strand_id
1 'polypeptide(L)'
;MGIGFGDNLNNQQDMLSRLYQSKLDDLREMAIEAGLSKAGNVEAIRVRLIAHHCLNEWDLSEEGIQSHSNSDLGAILATFGIKRSGSVKEKKQRLWLHLNKDPKQLHTGMLDSMTRDDLHALCIKFKLPRSGSKPQLLGRVAGVL
;
A
#
# COMPACT_ATOMS: atom_id res chain seq x y z
N MET A 1 -10.34 -16.28 -32.87
CA MET A 1 -9.04 -16.56 -32.21
C MET A 1 -9.12 -15.97 -30.82
N GLY A 2 -9.65 -16.74 -29.86
CA GLY A 2 -9.91 -16.29 -28.50
C GLY A 2 -8.71 -16.57 -27.61
N ILE A 3 -7.72 -15.68 -27.63
CA ILE A 3 -6.65 -15.61 -26.64
C ILE A 3 -6.74 -14.21 -26.08
N GLY A 4 -7.09 -14.05 -24.81
CA GLY A 4 -7.25 -12.69 -24.26
C GLY A 4 -7.35 -12.64 -22.74
N PHE A 5 -8.00 -13.61 -22.10
CA PHE A 5 -8.17 -13.58 -20.65
C PHE A 5 -7.14 -14.44 -19.90
N GLY A 6 -6.82 -15.65 -20.39
CA GLY A 6 -5.85 -16.54 -19.72
C GLY A 6 -4.39 -16.06 -19.78
N ASP A 7 -3.99 -15.46 -20.91
CA ASP A 7 -2.63 -14.95 -21.12
C ASP A 7 -2.31 -13.76 -20.22
N ASN A 8 -3.25 -12.82 -20.08
CA ASN A 8 -3.08 -11.60 -19.29
C ASN A 8 -2.93 -11.89 -17.77
N LEU A 9 -3.74 -12.82 -17.25
CA LEU A 9 -3.66 -13.26 -15.85
C LEU A 9 -2.33 -13.97 -15.52
N ASN A 10 -1.84 -14.82 -16.43
CA ASN A 10 -0.53 -15.46 -16.27
C ASN A 10 0.60 -14.42 -16.32
N ASN A 11 0.52 -13.45 -17.24
CA ASN A 11 1.54 -12.40 -17.37
C ASN A 11 1.60 -11.50 -16.12
N GLN A 12 0.45 -11.22 -15.50
CA GLN A 12 0.39 -10.47 -14.25
C GLN A 12 0.98 -11.25 -13.07
N GLN A 13 0.71 -12.56 -12.97
CA GLN A 13 1.29 -13.40 -11.92
C GLN A 13 2.80 -13.59 -12.10
N ASP A 14 3.28 -13.71 -13.34
CA ASP A 14 4.71 -13.76 -13.66
C ASP A 14 5.40 -12.44 -13.30
N MET A 15 4.81 -11.30 -13.67
CA MET A 15 5.28 -9.97 -13.31
C MET A 15 5.34 -9.78 -11.79
N LEU A 16 4.28 -10.16 -11.05
CA LEU A 16 4.27 -10.11 -9.58
C LEU A 16 5.41 -10.95 -9.01
N SER A 17 5.55 -12.19 -9.48
CA SER A 17 6.60 -13.11 -9.01
C SER A 17 8.00 -12.54 -9.25
N ARG A 18 8.23 -11.96 -10.44
CA ARG A 18 9.47 -11.26 -10.78
C ARG A 18 9.73 -10.09 -9.83
N LEU A 19 8.76 -9.21 -9.62
CA LEU A 19 8.88 -8.06 -8.71
C LEU A 19 9.18 -8.47 -7.26
N TYR A 20 8.63 -9.59 -6.78
CA TYR A 20 8.92 -10.13 -5.44
C TYR A 20 10.32 -10.77 -5.32
N GLN A 21 10.88 -11.31 -6.41
CA GLN A 21 12.19 -11.96 -6.42
C GLN A 21 13.34 -11.00 -6.79
N SER A 22 13.04 -9.89 -7.48
CA SER A 22 14.02 -8.89 -7.91
C SER A 22 14.71 -8.19 -6.75
N LYS A 23 16.00 -7.88 -6.93
CA LYS A 23 16.81 -7.12 -5.98
C LYS A 23 16.57 -5.62 -6.17
N LEU A 24 17.08 -4.81 -5.25
CA LEU A 24 16.92 -3.36 -5.27
C LEU A 24 17.40 -2.73 -6.59
N ASP A 25 18.51 -3.21 -7.14
CA ASP A 25 19.09 -2.66 -8.36
C ASP A 25 18.20 -2.93 -9.57
N ASP A 26 17.76 -4.19 -9.75
CA ASP A 26 16.81 -4.59 -10.79
C ASP A 26 15.49 -3.80 -10.68
N LEU A 27 14.96 -3.61 -9.46
CA LEU A 27 13.74 -2.83 -9.23
C LEU A 27 13.93 -1.37 -9.61
N ARG A 28 15.11 -0.80 -9.39
CA ARG A 28 15.40 0.58 -9.79
C ARG A 28 15.48 0.71 -11.31
N GLU A 29 16.10 -0.23 -12.01
CA GLU A 29 16.10 -0.26 -13.47
C GLU A 29 14.68 -0.36 -14.02
N MET A 30 13.90 -1.33 -13.55
CA MET A 30 12.51 -1.49 -13.98
C MET A 30 11.67 -0.23 -13.70
N ALA A 31 11.90 0.46 -12.57
CA ALA A 31 11.22 1.72 -12.26
C ALA A 31 11.62 2.84 -13.24
N ILE A 32 12.90 2.94 -13.61
CA ILE A 32 13.37 3.93 -14.59
C ILE A 32 12.75 3.64 -15.98
N GLU A 33 12.76 2.38 -16.40
CA GLU A 33 12.15 1.95 -17.67
C GLU A 33 10.65 2.26 -17.73
N ALA A 34 9.95 2.10 -16.61
CA ALA A 34 8.53 2.44 -16.48
C ALA A 34 8.26 3.95 -16.27
N GLY A 35 9.29 4.81 -16.23
CA GLY A 35 9.15 6.25 -15.98
C GLY A 35 8.74 6.60 -14.54
N LEU A 36 8.96 5.69 -13.59
CA LEU A 36 8.63 5.82 -12.17
C LEU A 36 9.85 6.26 -11.36
N SER A 37 9.60 6.87 -10.20
CA SER A 37 10.68 7.23 -9.28
C SER A 37 11.39 5.97 -8.75
N LYS A 38 12.72 6.02 -8.69
CA LYS A 38 13.59 4.99 -8.09
C LYS A 38 13.90 5.23 -6.60
N ALA A 39 13.27 6.24 -6.01
CA ALA A 39 13.48 6.62 -4.61
C ALA A 39 12.75 5.68 -3.66
N GLY A 40 13.42 5.33 -2.56
CA GLY A 40 12.92 4.44 -1.52
C GLY A 40 13.76 3.16 -1.39
N ASN A 41 13.32 2.26 -0.52
CA ASN A 41 13.89 0.92 -0.38
C ASN A 41 13.26 -0.07 -1.38
N VAL A 42 13.66 -1.35 -1.30
CA VAL A 42 13.15 -2.44 -2.16
C VAL A 42 11.63 -2.44 -2.22
N GLU A 43 10.99 -2.37 -1.06
CA GLU A 43 9.55 -2.50 -0.98
C GLU A 43 8.84 -1.26 -1.53
N ALA A 44 9.34 -0.05 -1.25
CA ALA A 44 8.75 1.18 -1.78
C ALA A 44 8.75 1.20 -3.33
N ILE A 45 9.82 0.70 -3.95
CA ILE A 45 9.91 0.60 -5.41
C ILE A 45 9.03 -0.55 -5.92
N ARG A 46 9.02 -1.70 -5.24
CA ARG A 46 8.16 -2.84 -5.55
C ARG A 46 6.68 -2.46 -5.52
N VAL A 47 6.22 -1.76 -4.49
CA VAL A 47 4.84 -1.26 -4.39
C VAL A 47 4.49 -0.38 -5.58
N ARG A 48 5.39 0.52 -5.97
CA ARG A 48 5.18 1.43 -7.10
C ARG A 48 5.08 0.67 -8.43
N LEU A 49 5.94 -0.33 -8.63
CA LEU A 49 5.92 -1.19 -9.82
C LEU A 49 4.68 -2.09 -9.86
N ILE A 50 4.29 -2.69 -8.73
CA ILE A 50 3.06 -3.50 -8.62
C ILE A 50 1.84 -2.63 -8.91
N ALA A 51 1.78 -1.43 -8.33
CA ALA A 51 0.71 -0.46 -8.59
C ALA A 51 0.60 -0.13 -10.09
N HIS A 52 1.74 0.11 -10.74
CA HIS A 52 1.79 0.49 -12.15
C HIS A 52 1.51 -0.67 -13.12
N HIS A 53 2.03 -1.87 -12.86
CA HIS A 53 1.93 -2.99 -13.81
C HIS A 53 0.76 -3.94 -13.53
N CYS A 54 0.39 -4.13 -12.26
CA CYS A 54 -0.58 -5.16 -11.84
C CYS A 54 -1.87 -4.57 -11.27
N LEU A 55 -1.91 -3.27 -10.98
CA LEU A 55 -3.07 -2.59 -10.43
C LEU A 55 -3.40 -1.29 -11.18
N ASN A 56 -3.01 -1.19 -12.46
CA ASN A 56 -3.24 0.02 -13.25
C ASN A 56 -4.73 0.38 -13.43
N GLU A 57 -5.61 -0.62 -13.35
CA GLU A 57 -7.05 -0.47 -13.44
C GLU A 57 -7.69 0.01 -12.12
N TRP A 58 -6.94 -0.05 -11.01
CA TRP A 58 -7.41 0.35 -9.70
C TRP A 58 -7.00 1.79 -9.41
N ASP A 59 -7.95 2.63 -9.00
CA ASP A 59 -7.61 3.95 -8.50
C ASP A 59 -7.01 3.84 -7.09
N LEU A 60 -5.69 3.94 -7.00
CA LEU A 60 -4.93 3.88 -5.73
C LEU A 60 -4.72 5.28 -5.12
N SER A 61 -5.38 6.31 -5.67
CA SER A 61 -5.42 7.64 -5.05
C SER A 61 -6.11 7.62 -3.69
N GLU A 62 -5.97 8.70 -2.94
CA GLU A 62 -6.66 8.83 -1.65
C GLU A 62 -8.19 8.70 -1.79
N GLU A 63 -8.75 9.27 -2.85
CA GLU A 63 -10.18 9.22 -3.15
C GLU A 63 -10.60 7.81 -3.57
N GLY A 64 -9.82 7.18 -4.45
CA GLY A 64 -10.03 5.79 -4.89
C GLY A 64 -10.05 4.79 -3.73
N ILE A 65 -9.09 4.89 -2.81
CA ILE A 65 -9.04 4.04 -1.60
C ILE A 65 -10.31 4.21 -0.75
N GLN A 66 -10.87 5.42 -0.67
CA GLN A 66 -12.11 5.67 0.06
C GLN A 66 -13.35 5.16 -0.67
N SER A 67 -13.35 5.09 -2.01
CA SER A 67 -14.47 4.58 -2.80
C SER A 67 -14.47 3.06 -2.99
N HIS A 68 -13.32 2.39 -2.88
CA HIS A 68 -13.23 0.93 -3.08
C HIS A 68 -14.12 0.13 -2.14
N SER A 69 -14.74 -0.92 -2.70
CA SER A 69 -15.56 -1.85 -1.93
C SER A 69 -14.70 -2.78 -1.06
N ASN A 70 -15.32 -3.49 -0.12
CA ASN A 70 -14.60 -4.44 0.74
C ASN A 70 -13.91 -5.56 -0.06
N SER A 71 -14.54 -5.98 -1.16
CA SER A 71 -14.05 -7.03 -2.05
C SER A 71 -12.83 -6.53 -2.83
N ASP A 72 -12.93 -5.31 -3.36
CA ASP A 72 -11.86 -4.63 -4.10
C ASP A 72 -10.61 -4.45 -3.25
N LEU A 73 -10.79 -3.91 -2.03
CA LEU A 73 -9.71 -3.80 -1.06
C LEU A 73 -9.09 -5.17 -0.77
N GLY A 74 -9.91 -6.21 -0.65
CA GLY A 74 -9.42 -7.58 -0.46
C GLY A 74 -8.52 -8.07 -1.60
N ALA A 75 -8.89 -7.77 -2.85
CA ALA A 75 -8.12 -8.12 -4.05
C ALA A 75 -6.83 -7.31 -4.15
N ILE A 76 -6.89 -5.99 -3.99
CA ILE A 76 -5.72 -5.11 -4.01
C ILE A 76 -4.71 -5.51 -2.92
N LEU A 77 -5.19 -5.74 -1.70
CA LEU A 77 -4.35 -6.21 -0.58
C LEU A 77 -3.73 -7.58 -0.88
N ALA A 78 -4.45 -8.47 -1.59
CA ALA A 78 -3.91 -9.78 -2.00
C ALA A 78 -2.72 -9.63 -2.96
N THR A 79 -2.85 -8.74 -3.94
CA THR A 79 -1.82 -8.46 -4.95
C THR A 79 -0.52 -7.95 -4.32
N PHE A 80 -0.65 -7.10 -3.30
CA PHE A 80 0.46 -6.63 -2.48
C PHE A 80 0.99 -7.65 -1.45
N GLY A 81 0.41 -8.86 -1.38
CA GLY A 81 0.83 -9.88 -0.41
C GLY A 81 0.55 -9.48 1.05
N ILE A 82 -0.33 -8.50 1.28
CA ILE A 82 -0.65 -7.97 2.62
C ILE A 82 -1.95 -8.57 3.16
N LYS A 83 -2.08 -8.55 4.49
CA LYS A 83 -3.18 -9.20 5.20
C LYS A 83 -4.54 -8.61 4.79
N ARG A 84 -5.43 -9.50 4.33
CA ARG A 84 -6.78 -9.21 3.82
C ARG A 84 -7.88 -9.16 4.90
N SER A 85 -7.59 -9.60 6.11
CA SER A 85 -8.56 -9.65 7.23
C SER A 85 -8.61 -8.32 7.97
N GLY A 86 -9.78 -8.02 8.56
CA GLY A 86 -10.07 -6.77 9.27
C GLY A 86 -11.30 -6.07 8.69
N SER A 87 -11.77 -5.03 9.37
CA SER A 87 -12.84 -4.15 8.89
C SER A 87 -12.43 -3.41 7.60
N VAL A 88 -13.42 -2.92 6.86
CA VAL A 88 -13.18 -2.10 5.65
C VAL A 88 -12.28 -0.90 5.97
N LYS A 89 -12.43 -0.31 7.17
CA LYS A 89 -11.61 0.81 7.62
C LYS A 89 -10.15 0.40 7.79
N GLU A 90 -9.88 -0.71 8.48
CA GLU A 90 -8.53 -1.27 8.65
C GLU A 90 -7.88 -1.59 7.30
N LYS A 91 -8.64 -2.15 6.35
CA LYS A 91 -8.15 -2.46 5.00
C LYS A 91 -7.74 -1.20 4.22
N LYS A 92 -8.60 -0.16 4.22
CA LYS A 92 -8.29 1.13 3.58
C LYS A 92 -7.05 1.78 4.17
N GLN A 93 -6.94 1.74 5.50
CA GLN A 93 -5.80 2.27 6.20
C GLN A 93 -4.51 1.50 5.88
N ARG A 94 -4.57 0.16 5.88
CA ARG A 94 -3.43 -0.70 5.55
C ARG A 94 -2.96 -0.47 4.11
N LEU A 95 -3.90 -0.39 3.16
CA LEU A 95 -3.58 -0.07 1.76
C LEU A 95 -2.94 1.30 1.63
N TRP A 96 -3.53 2.34 2.23
CA TRP A 96 -2.98 3.69 2.16
C TRP A 96 -1.57 3.75 2.74
N LEU A 97 -1.35 3.12 3.90
CA LEU A 97 -0.03 3.08 4.52
C LEU A 97 0.97 2.31 3.66
N HIS A 98 0.58 1.20 3.04
CA HIS A 98 1.45 0.44 2.16
C HIS A 98 1.89 1.24 0.92
N LEU A 99 1.00 2.08 0.38
CA LEU A 99 1.29 2.94 -0.77
C LEU A 99 2.16 4.15 -0.43
N ASN A 100 2.01 4.69 0.78
CA ASN A 100 2.60 5.99 1.15
C ASN A 100 3.75 5.88 2.15
N LYS A 101 3.91 4.73 2.80
CA LYS A 101 4.85 4.52 3.91
C LYS A 101 5.57 3.18 3.74
N ASP A 102 6.72 3.09 4.37
CA ASP A 102 7.60 1.94 4.22
C ASP A 102 6.98 0.69 4.86
N PRO A 103 6.78 -0.42 4.12
CA PRO A 103 6.12 -1.59 4.65
C PRO A 103 6.92 -2.30 5.75
N LYS A 104 8.25 -2.16 5.79
CA LYS A 104 9.06 -2.66 6.92
C LYS A 104 8.75 -1.91 8.22
N GLN A 105 8.20 -0.71 8.12
CA GLN A 105 7.77 0.08 9.25
C GLN A 105 6.30 -0.17 9.63
N LEU A 106 5.50 -0.94 8.89
CA LEU A 106 4.07 -1.15 9.20
C LEU A 106 3.81 -2.06 10.41
N HIS A 107 4.15 -1.58 11.59
CA HIS A 107 3.86 -2.15 12.91
C HIS A 107 3.66 -0.99 13.91
N THR A 108 3.18 -1.29 15.12
CA THR A 108 2.98 -0.27 16.18
C THR A 108 4.22 0.58 16.45
N GLY A 109 5.43 0.04 16.20
CA GLY A 109 6.70 0.75 16.29
C GLY A 109 6.89 1.91 15.30
N MET A 110 6.19 1.93 14.16
CA MET A 110 6.19 3.10 13.28
C MET A 110 5.37 4.24 13.85
N LEU A 111 4.20 3.96 14.43
CA LEU A 111 3.43 4.99 15.10
C LEU A 111 4.24 5.63 16.22
N ASP A 112 5.09 4.85 16.90
CA ASP A 112 6.01 5.34 17.92
C ASP A 112 7.10 6.27 17.34
N SER A 113 7.60 5.94 16.15
CA SER A 113 8.58 6.74 15.41
C SER A 113 7.99 8.00 14.76
N MET A 114 6.66 8.09 14.61
CA MET A 114 5.98 9.23 14.01
C MET A 114 5.98 10.45 14.93
N THR A 115 6.03 11.65 14.36
CA THR A 115 5.88 12.87 15.14
C THR A 115 4.43 13.06 15.59
N ARG A 116 4.19 13.95 16.54
CA ARG A 116 2.83 14.31 16.95
C ARG A 116 2.01 14.84 15.75
N ASP A 117 2.64 15.58 14.85
CA ASP A 117 1.99 16.17 13.69
C ASP A 117 1.60 15.10 12.66
N ASP A 118 2.50 14.14 12.40
CA ASP A 118 2.22 12.96 11.58
C ASP A 118 1.01 12.16 12.11
N LEU A 119 0.98 11.91 13.43
CA LEU A 119 -0.14 11.22 14.08
C LEU A 119 -1.43 12.04 14.04
N HIS A 120 -1.32 13.36 14.15
CA HIS A 120 -2.46 14.27 14.02
C HIS A 120 -3.04 14.24 12.59
N ALA A 121 -2.18 14.26 11.57
CA ALA A 121 -2.57 14.12 10.17
C ALA A 121 -3.26 12.76 9.92
N LEU A 122 -2.74 11.67 10.51
CA LEU A 122 -3.40 10.37 10.47
C LEU A 122 -4.76 10.38 11.18
N CYS A 123 -4.87 11.04 12.35
CA CYS A 123 -6.17 11.17 13.02
C CYS A 123 -7.20 11.94 12.18
N ILE A 124 -6.80 13.04 11.52
CA ILE A 124 -7.67 13.76 10.57
C ILE A 124 -8.12 12.81 9.46
N LYS A 125 -7.16 12.10 8.86
CA LYS A 125 -7.39 11.19 7.74
C LYS A 125 -8.33 10.04 8.09
N PHE A 126 -8.14 9.42 9.24
CA PHE A 126 -8.95 8.29 9.71
C PHE A 126 -10.25 8.73 10.42
N LYS A 127 -10.57 10.04 10.37
CA LYS A 127 -11.72 10.66 11.06
C LYS A 127 -11.77 10.27 12.55
N LEU A 128 -10.60 10.26 13.19
CA LEU A 128 -10.43 9.97 14.61
C LEU A 128 -10.36 11.26 15.42
N PRO A 129 -10.61 11.19 16.75
CA PRO A 129 -10.39 12.33 17.63
C PRO A 129 -8.94 12.83 17.55
N ARG A 130 -8.77 14.10 17.15
CA ARG A 130 -7.47 14.74 16.89
C ARG A 130 -6.86 15.49 18.10
N SER A 131 -7.61 15.62 19.19
CA SER A 131 -7.15 16.34 20.39
C SER A 131 -6.44 15.39 21.36
N GLY A 132 -5.21 15.70 21.74
CA GLY A 132 -4.47 14.91 22.74
C GLY A 132 -2.95 15.00 22.61
N SER A 133 -2.25 14.37 23.54
CA SER A 133 -0.80 14.19 23.52
C SER A 133 -0.37 13.13 22.50
N LYS A 134 0.93 13.09 22.13
CA LYS A 134 1.48 12.10 21.18
C LYS A 134 1.06 10.65 21.53
N PRO A 135 1.17 10.16 22.78
CA PRO A 135 0.71 8.82 23.15
C PRO A 135 -0.80 8.60 22.97
N GLN A 136 -1.63 9.63 23.19
CA GLN A 136 -3.08 9.54 22.99
C GLN A 136 -3.46 9.44 21.50
N LEU A 137 -2.78 10.20 20.63
CA LEU A 137 -2.97 10.10 19.18
C LEU A 137 -2.46 8.75 18.67
N LEU A 138 -1.28 8.33 19.13
CA LEU A 138 -0.69 7.03 18.83
C LEU A 138 -1.64 5.89 19.20
N GLY A 139 -2.15 5.85 20.43
CA GLY A 139 -3.07 4.80 20.88
C GLY A 139 -4.35 4.71 20.05
N ARG A 140 -4.86 5.85 19.56
CA ARG A 140 -6.04 5.89 18.68
C ARG A 140 -5.75 5.38 17.29
N VAL A 141 -4.61 5.73 16.72
CA VAL A 141 -4.18 5.24 15.40
C VAL A 141 -3.77 3.76 15.49
N ALA A 142 -3.17 3.34 16.60
CA ALA A 142 -2.80 1.94 16.87
C ALA A 142 -4.03 1.05 17.07
N GLY A 143 -5.07 1.55 17.74
CA GLY A 143 -6.32 0.82 17.94
C GLY A 143 -7.15 0.59 16.67
N VAL A 144 -6.69 1.09 15.52
CA VAL A 144 -7.34 0.88 14.21
C VAL A 144 -6.40 0.22 13.16
N LEU A 145 -5.19 -0.21 13.56
CA LEU A 145 -4.21 -0.92 12.72
C LEU A 145 -4.33 -2.45 12.84
#